data_AF-A0A1I0RXH2-F1
#
_entry.id   AF-A0A1I0RXH2-F1
#
_cell.length_a   1.000
_cell.length_b   1.000
_cell.length_c   1.000
_cell.angle_alpha   90.00
_cell.angle_beta   90.00
_cell.angle_gamma   90.00
#
_symmetry.space_group_name_H-M   'P 1'
#
loop_
_entity.id
_entity.type
_entity.pdbx_description
1 polymer ?
#
loop_
_entity_poly.entity_id
_entity_poly.type
_entity_poly.pdbx_seq_one_letter_code
_entity_poly.pdbx_strand_id
1 'polypeptide(L)'
;MKEKMLDLLALMPCPLKVSFEKEITETIKTLNEYYDIHLEYKIVSNAVAQTDIFEKISHCKDINELPNIMIAPGFSRFFYKEFVKLFRDKGKFSNILEQETFLNLELIDIFDPDNYYSLIAFNPLVFLVDKTNNPKLPTPKKWGDLLTEEYEAKVAYRGHSDSQFCEGVLLNIYKELGDEGIFKLAKSVKCRLHPSQMVKFAGSKMKEAPAVSVIPYSFACMVGKNKNVEIIWPEDGAIINPLVMLVKTDCSQAVKDLANKIADKDIEELFLAGGFFSIYNQENMHNMGEHFRWLGWDFIINNNLEEILDHLNQIMFNVINTRNTTDLTKEGDFDCK
;
A
#
# COMPACT_ATOMS: atom_id res chain seq x y z
N MET A 1 5.98 21.40 -28.91
CA MET A 1 6.43 21.64 -27.54
C MET A 1 6.91 20.31 -26.98
N LYS A 2 8.18 20.16 -26.62
CA LYS A 2 8.58 19.04 -25.76
C LYS A 2 7.80 19.21 -24.46
N GLU A 3 7.09 18.18 -24.00
CA GLU A 3 6.58 18.16 -22.62
C GLU A 3 7.75 18.47 -21.70
N LYS A 4 7.58 19.43 -20.78
CA LYS A 4 8.58 19.68 -19.75
C LYS A 4 8.69 18.42 -18.88
N MET A 5 9.91 17.97 -18.63
CA MET A 5 10.18 16.87 -17.71
C MET A 5 9.71 17.27 -16.31
N LEU A 6 9.03 16.37 -15.61
CA LEU A 6 8.59 16.60 -14.23
C LEU A 6 9.79 16.51 -13.28
N ASP A 7 9.86 17.38 -12.28
CA ASP A 7 10.78 17.25 -11.16
C ASP A 7 10.21 16.33 -10.08
N LEU A 8 8.90 16.39 -9.84
CA LEU A 8 8.20 15.52 -8.89
C LEU A 8 6.98 14.85 -9.53
N LEU A 9 6.89 13.53 -9.40
CA LEU A 9 5.69 12.76 -9.68
C LEU A 9 5.30 11.91 -8.47
N ALA A 10 4.15 12.21 -7.86
CA ALA A 10 3.68 11.46 -6.70
C ALA A 10 2.35 10.78 -6.94
N LEU A 11 2.29 9.48 -6.67
CA LEU A 11 1.07 8.71 -6.54
C LEU A 11 0.68 8.66 -5.08
N MET A 12 -0.29 9.49 -4.69
CA MET A 12 -0.68 9.62 -3.29
C MET A 12 -1.94 8.81 -2.96
N PRO A 13 -1.96 8.10 -1.82
CA PRO A 13 -3.20 7.55 -1.27
C PRO A 13 -4.26 8.64 -1.09
N CYS A 14 -5.53 8.32 -1.37
CA CYS A 14 -6.62 9.29 -1.37
C CYS A 14 -6.72 10.14 -0.08
N PRO A 15 -6.51 9.61 1.14
CA PRO A 15 -6.55 10.42 2.36
C PRO A 15 -5.46 11.51 2.44
N LEU A 16 -4.33 11.33 1.76
CA LEU A 16 -3.18 12.24 1.82
C LEU A 16 -3.11 13.23 0.65
N LYS A 17 -3.75 12.91 -0.48
CA LYS A 17 -3.53 13.60 -1.77
C LYS A 17 -3.70 15.11 -1.67
N VAL A 18 -4.81 15.59 -1.09
CA VAL A 18 -5.16 17.02 -1.09
C VAL A 18 -4.26 17.81 -0.14
N SER A 19 -4.04 17.32 1.07
CA SER A 19 -3.17 17.98 2.03
C SER A 19 -1.73 18.00 1.53
N PHE A 20 -1.23 16.88 1.01
CA PHE A 20 0.13 16.77 0.49
C PHE A 20 0.35 17.70 -0.71
N GLU A 21 -0.61 17.74 -1.65
CA GLU A 21 -0.53 18.64 -2.80
C GLU A 21 -0.49 20.11 -2.40
N LYS A 22 -1.25 20.51 -1.39
CA LYS A 22 -1.21 21.88 -0.85
C LYS A 22 0.19 22.22 -0.32
N GLU A 23 0.73 21.39 0.56
CA GLU A 23 2.04 21.62 1.20
C GLU A 23 3.18 21.66 0.18
N ILE A 24 3.16 20.74 -0.79
CA ILE A 24 4.16 20.68 -1.86
C ILE A 24 4.05 21.88 -2.81
N THR A 25 2.84 22.37 -3.09
CA THR A 25 2.65 23.57 -3.91
C THR A 25 3.30 24.79 -3.26
N GLU A 26 3.10 24.95 -1.96
CA GLU A 26 3.67 26.07 -1.18
C GLU A 26 5.20 25.95 -1.07
N THR A 27 5.70 24.73 -0.86
CA THR A 27 7.15 24.44 -0.85
C THR A 27 7.80 24.76 -2.20
N ILE A 28 7.23 24.26 -3.30
CA ILE A 28 7.79 24.47 -4.65
C ILE A 28 7.79 25.96 -5.01
N LYS A 29 6.76 26.72 -4.63
CA LYS A 29 6.74 28.17 -4.83
C LYS A 29 7.95 28.83 -4.14
N THR A 30 8.20 28.47 -2.89
CA THR A 30 9.32 29.01 -2.10
C THR A 30 10.68 28.65 -2.71
N LEU A 31 10.85 27.40 -3.15
CA LEU A 31 12.09 26.94 -3.77
C LEU A 31 12.33 27.59 -5.14
N ASN A 32 11.28 27.77 -5.96
CA ASN A 32 11.39 28.46 -7.24
C ASN A 32 11.85 29.90 -7.07
N GLU A 33 11.30 30.61 -6.07
CA GLU A 33 11.71 31.98 -5.74
C GLU A 33 13.16 32.04 -5.21
N TYR A 34 13.55 31.13 -4.33
CA TYR A 34 14.87 31.11 -3.71
C TYR A 34 15.99 30.76 -4.70
N TYR A 35 15.75 29.79 -5.58
CA TYR A 35 16.75 29.29 -6.53
C TYR A 35 16.69 29.96 -7.90
N ASP A 36 15.70 30.82 -8.17
CA ASP A 36 15.42 31.39 -9.49
C ASP A 36 15.26 30.32 -10.60
N ILE A 37 14.43 29.31 -10.30
CA ILE A 37 14.15 28.17 -11.20
C ILE A 37 12.64 27.92 -11.34
N HIS A 38 12.29 26.93 -12.16
CA HIS A 38 10.92 26.43 -12.28
C HIS A 38 10.90 24.91 -12.13
N LEU A 39 10.52 24.43 -10.95
CA LEU A 39 10.23 23.03 -10.68
C LEU A 39 8.82 22.67 -11.17
N GLU A 40 8.71 21.60 -11.95
CA GLU A 40 7.43 21.08 -12.45
C GLU A 40 7.00 19.85 -11.64
N TYR A 41 5.73 19.74 -11.25
CA TYR A 41 5.27 18.60 -10.47
C TYR A 41 3.89 18.09 -10.90
N LYS A 42 3.62 16.82 -10.57
CA LYS A 42 2.31 16.20 -10.76
C LYS A 42 1.98 15.27 -9.60
N ILE A 43 0.87 15.53 -8.92
CA ILE A 43 0.37 14.71 -7.82
C ILE A 43 -0.97 14.10 -8.23
N VAL A 44 -1.00 12.77 -8.31
CA VAL A 44 -2.19 12.01 -8.71
C VAL A 44 -2.66 11.12 -7.56
N SER A 45 -3.95 10.83 -7.52
CA SER A 45 -4.49 9.89 -6.53
C SER A 45 -4.32 8.45 -7.02
N ASN A 46 -4.24 7.51 -6.08
CA ASN A 46 -4.17 6.09 -6.40
C ASN A 46 -5.40 5.57 -7.19
N ALA A 47 -6.53 6.27 -7.14
CA ALA A 47 -7.72 5.96 -7.95
C ALA A 47 -7.59 6.40 -9.42
N VAL A 48 -6.69 7.35 -9.70
CA VAL A 48 -6.42 7.90 -11.04
C VAL A 48 -5.12 7.30 -11.62
N ALA A 49 -4.40 6.49 -10.86
CA ALA A 49 -3.16 5.80 -11.26
C ALA A 49 -3.27 4.98 -12.55
N GLN A 50 -4.49 4.53 -12.88
CA GLN A 50 -4.82 3.79 -14.10
C GLN A 50 -4.79 4.67 -15.38
N THR A 51 -4.36 5.93 -15.26
CA THR A 51 -4.19 6.85 -16.41
C THR A 51 -2.70 7.02 -16.73
N ASP A 52 -2.16 6.07 -17.51
CA ASP A 52 -0.94 6.08 -18.35
C ASP A 52 0.45 6.43 -17.78
N ILE A 53 0.63 7.36 -16.82
CA ILE A 53 1.96 7.92 -16.54
C ILE A 53 2.90 6.98 -15.77
N PHE A 54 2.39 6.27 -14.77
CA PHE A 54 3.16 5.30 -14.01
C PHE A 54 3.39 3.99 -14.80
N GLU A 55 2.49 3.66 -15.74
CA GLU A 55 2.70 2.56 -16.69
C GLU A 55 3.80 2.88 -17.70
N LYS A 56 3.84 4.12 -18.21
CA LYS A 56 4.96 4.59 -19.05
C LYS A 56 6.29 4.50 -18.31
N ILE A 57 6.32 4.85 -17.02
CA ILE A 57 7.53 4.75 -16.19
C ILE A 57 8.02 3.30 -16.05
N SER A 58 7.13 2.32 -15.90
CA SER A 58 7.54 0.91 -15.84
C SER A 58 8.22 0.41 -17.13
N HIS A 59 8.00 1.07 -18.26
CA HIS A 59 8.61 0.72 -19.55
C HIS A 59 9.73 1.69 -19.97
N CYS A 60 10.03 2.68 -19.12
CA CYS A 60 11.06 3.66 -19.38
C CYS A 60 12.45 3.02 -19.30
N LYS A 61 13.31 3.33 -20.28
CA LYS A 61 14.67 2.79 -20.37
C LYS A 61 15.77 3.85 -20.21
N ASP A 62 15.40 5.12 -20.23
CA ASP A 62 16.31 6.25 -20.05
C ASP A 62 16.00 6.99 -18.75
N ILE A 63 17.01 7.13 -17.89
CA ILE A 63 16.90 7.87 -16.62
C ILE A 63 16.52 9.33 -16.85
N ASN A 64 16.83 9.90 -18.02
CA ASN A 64 16.50 11.29 -18.37
C ASN A 64 15.02 11.48 -18.74
N GLU A 65 14.26 10.40 -18.95
CA GLU A 65 12.81 10.48 -19.16
C GLU A 65 12.02 10.34 -17.85
N LEU A 66 12.70 9.93 -16.77
CA LEU A 66 12.08 9.81 -15.45
C LEU A 66 12.06 11.15 -14.70
N PRO A 67 11.05 11.40 -13.85
CA PRO A 67 11.08 12.50 -12.91
C PRO A 67 12.24 12.42 -11.92
N ASN A 68 12.67 13.56 -11.38
CA ASN A 68 13.77 13.59 -10.42
C ASN A 68 13.39 12.99 -9.06
N ILE A 69 12.14 13.18 -8.63
CA ILE A 69 11.51 12.57 -7.47
C ILE A 69 10.27 11.80 -7.92
N MET A 70 10.17 10.54 -7.50
CA MET A 70 8.99 9.71 -7.72
C MET A 70 8.49 9.11 -6.41
N ILE A 71 7.19 9.18 -6.15
CA ILE A 71 6.57 8.60 -4.95
C ILE A 71 5.46 7.64 -5.36
N ALA A 72 5.43 6.44 -4.79
CA ALA A 72 4.34 5.49 -4.98
C ALA A 72 4.13 4.57 -3.76
N PRO A 73 2.88 4.13 -3.50
CA PRO A 73 2.60 3.18 -2.45
C PRO A 73 2.86 1.73 -2.90
N GLY A 74 3.03 0.85 -1.91
CA GLY A 74 3.06 -0.59 -2.09
C GLY A 74 4.41 -1.15 -2.56
N PHE A 75 4.38 -2.40 -2.99
CA PHE A 75 5.54 -3.16 -3.47
C PHE A 75 5.56 -3.17 -5.00
N SER A 76 5.29 -2.00 -5.57
CA SER A 76 4.98 -1.86 -6.98
C SER A 76 6.23 -1.60 -7.83
N ARG A 77 6.01 -1.19 -9.08
CA ARG A 77 6.94 -1.05 -10.24
C ARG A 77 8.39 -0.62 -9.94
N PHE A 78 8.65 0.12 -8.86
CA PHE A 78 10.01 0.48 -8.43
C PHE A 78 10.86 -0.72 -8.00
N PHE A 79 10.24 -1.84 -7.64
CA PHE A 79 10.91 -3.09 -7.24
C PHE A 79 10.92 -4.14 -8.34
N TYR A 80 10.39 -3.84 -9.54
CA TYR A 80 10.32 -4.80 -10.62
C TYR A 80 11.69 -4.98 -11.27
N LYS A 81 11.95 -6.21 -11.73
CA LYS A 81 13.27 -6.66 -12.18
C LYS A 81 13.89 -5.78 -13.26
N GLU A 82 13.09 -5.27 -14.21
CA GLU A 82 13.60 -4.37 -15.26
C GLU A 82 14.00 -3.00 -14.68
N PHE A 83 13.15 -2.39 -13.84
CA PHE A 83 13.45 -1.12 -13.18
C PHE A 83 14.69 -1.21 -12.29
N VAL A 84 14.79 -2.29 -11.50
CA VAL A 84 15.93 -2.56 -10.62
C VAL A 84 17.23 -2.62 -11.42
N LYS A 85 17.27 -3.45 -12.48
CA LYS A 85 18.46 -3.62 -13.33
C LYS A 85 18.88 -2.34 -14.08
N LEU A 86 17.90 -1.57 -14.54
CA LEU A 86 18.17 -0.38 -15.34
C LEU A 86 18.63 0.81 -14.49
N PHE A 87 18.11 0.95 -13.27
CA PHE A 87 18.28 2.16 -12.49
C PHE A 87 18.87 1.93 -11.09
N ARG A 88 18.26 1.06 -10.26
CA ARG A 88 18.75 0.76 -8.90
C ARG A 88 20.18 0.24 -8.94
N ASP A 89 20.41 -0.89 -9.60
CA ASP A 89 21.71 -1.56 -9.62
C ASP A 89 22.81 -0.70 -10.28
N LYS A 90 22.42 0.37 -10.98
CA LYS A 90 23.32 1.35 -11.60
C LYS A 90 23.53 2.63 -10.78
N GLY A 91 23.09 2.71 -9.53
CA GLY A 91 23.37 3.88 -8.70
C GLY A 91 22.55 5.13 -9.05
N LYS A 92 21.39 4.98 -9.72
CA LYS A 92 20.65 6.14 -10.26
C LYS A 92 19.76 6.84 -9.23
N PHE A 93 19.49 6.21 -8.11
CA PHE A 93 18.71 6.76 -7.01
C PHE A 93 19.47 6.66 -5.69
N SER A 94 19.11 7.50 -4.73
CA SER A 94 19.66 7.48 -3.37
C SER A 94 18.56 7.66 -2.33
N ASN A 95 18.72 6.98 -1.20
CA ASN A 95 17.97 7.22 0.01
C ASN A 95 18.35 8.60 0.58
N ILE A 96 17.36 9.44 0.89
CA ILE A 96 17.55 10.77 1.47
C ILE A 96 17.35 10.78 2.99
N LEU A 97 16.92 9.66 3.58
CA LEU A 97 16.73 9.53 5.02
C LEU A 97 18.09 9.26 5.70
N GLU A 98 18.52 10.16 6.59
CA GLU A 98 19.76 10.02 7.34
C GLU A 98 19.61 9.03 8.51
N GLN A 99 20.27 7.86 8.41
CA GLN A 99 20.17 6.73 9.37
C GLN A 99 20.33 7.13 10.85
N GLU A 100 21.08 8.19 11.17
CA GLU A 100 21.38 8.63 12.53
C GLU A 100 20.18 9.22 13.29
N THR A 101 19.06 9.48 12.61
CA THR A 101 17.84 10.08 13.22
C THR A 101 16.91 9.04 13.88
N PHE A 102 17.18 7.74 13.75
CA PHE A 102 16.15 6.68 13.88
C PHE A 102 16.42 5.60 14.95
N LEU A 103 17.04 5.97 16.06
CA LEU A 103 17.64 5.07 17.06
C LEU A 103 16.67 4.25 17.96
N ASN A 104 15.35 4.16 17.66
CA ASN A 104 14.40 3.39 18.49
C ASN A 104 13.85 2.15 17.78
N LEU A 105 14.28 0.98 18.24
CA LEU A 105 14.23 -0.28 17.49
C LEU A 105 12.95 -1.11 17.75
N GLU A 106 12.03 -1.09 16.78
CA GLU A 106 11.22 -2.25 16.35
C GLU A 106 11.10 -2.36 14.81
N LEU A 107 11.63 -1.37 14.07
CA LEU A 107 11.43 -1.22 12.63
C LEU A 107 12.73 -1.02 11.85
N ILE A 108 13.90 -1.32 12.42
CA ILE A 108 15.19 -1.15 11.72
C ILE A 108 15.23 -1.87 10.36
N ASP A 109 14.52 -2.99 10.24
CA ASP A 109 14.47 -3.79 9.03
C ASP A 109 13.68 -3.15 7.88
N ILE A 110 12.98 -2.02 8.10
CA ILE A 110 12.29 -1.31 7.02
C ILE A 110 13.24 -0.40 6.23
N PHE A 111 14.37 0.00 6.79
CA PHE A 111 15.32 0.85 6.07
C PHE A 111 16.03 0.05 4.98
N ASP A 112 16.12 0.64 3.78
CA ASP A 112 16.80 0.00 2.67
C ASP A 112 18.29 -0.18 2.99
N PRO A 113 18.79 -1.43 3.10
CA PRO A 113 20.19 -1.69 3.45
C PRO A 113 21.15 -1.17 2.38
N ASP A 114 20.67 -1.00 1.14
CA ASP A 114 21.49 -0.56 0.01
C ASP A 114 21.37 0.95 -0.27
N ASN A 115 20.58 1.69 0.52
CA ASN A 115 20.39 3.14 0.43
C ASN A 115 19.91 3.65 -0.95
N TYR A 116 18.99 2.95 -1.60
CA TYR A 116 18.34 3.37 -2.85
C TYR A 116 16.93 3.93 -2.64
N TYR A 117 16.15 3.29 -1.79
CA TYR A 117 14.75 3.60 -1.54
C TYR A 117 14.59 4.40 -0.24
N SER A 118 13.81 5.47 -0.29
CA SER A 118 13.37 6.19 0.91
C SER A 118 11.95 5.75 1.25
N LEU A 119 11.76 5.00 2.33
CA LEU A 119 10.42 4.71 2.84
C LEU A 119 10.01 5.88 3.72
N ILE A 120 9.13 6.76 3.22
CA ILE A 120 8.80 8.02 3.91
C ILE A 120 7.62 7.88 4.87
N ALA A 121 6.72 6.94 4.58
CA ALA A 121 5.58 6.61 5.44
C ALA A 121 5.06 5.20 5.11
N PHE A 122 4.08 4.73 5.87
CA PHE A 122 3.32 3.54 5.50
C PHE A 122 1.91 3.55 6.10
N ASN A 123 1.06 2.68 5.55
CA ASN A 123 -0.30 2.46 6.03
C ASN A 123 -0.48 0.98 6.38
N PRO A 124 -0.56 0.63 7.67
CA PRO A 124 -0.69 -0.76 8.07
C PRO A 124 -2.06 -1.33 7.66
N LEU A 125 -2.08 -2.60 7.27
CA LEU A 125 -3.30 -3.36 7.05
C LEU A 125 -3.71 -4.07 8.33
N VAL A 126 -4.95 -3.82 8.74
CA VAL A 126 -5.56 -4.32 9.97
C VAL A 126 -6.86 -5.07 9.65
N PHE A 127 -7.46 -5.72 10.65
CA PHE A 127 -8.77 -6.35 10.50
C PHE A 127 -9.86 -5.42 11.02
N LEU A 128 -10.85 -5.14 10.18
CA LEU A 128 -12.10 -4.52 10.60
C LEU A 128 -13.15 -5.62 10.75
N VAL A 129 -13.42 -6.03 11.97
CA VAL A 129 -14.30 -7.16 12.31
C VAL A 129 -15.71 -6.63 12.56
N ASP A 130 -16.68 -7.15 11.82
CA ASP A 130 -18.09 -6.77 11.93
C ASP A 130 -18.95 -7.95 12.42
N LYS A 131 -19.39 -7.84 13.68
CA LYS A 131 -20.23 -8.84 14.36
C LYS A 131 -21.72 -8.64 14.09
N THR A 132 -22.12 -7.63 13.28
CA THR A 132 -23.52 -7.29 13.04
C THR A 132 -24.31 -8.44 12.42
N ASN A 133 -23.74 -9.10 11.40
CA ASN A 133 -24.36 -10.25 10.72
C ASN A 133 -23.78 -11.60 11.15
N ASN A 134 -22.66 -11.60 11.88
CA ASN A 134 -21.91 -12.80 12.27
C ASN A 134 -21.52 -12.77 13.76
N PRO A 135 -22.48 -12.65 14.71
CA PRO A 135 -22.17 -12.38 16.12
C PRO A 135 -21.46 -13.51 16.85
N LYS A 136 -21.49 -14.74 16.30
CA LYS A 136 -20.83 -15.93 16.86
C LYS A 136 -19.48 -16.24 16.20
N LEU A 137 -19.12 -15.52 15.13
CA LEU A 137 -17.84 -15.75 14.46
C LEU A 137 -16.71 -15.34 15.43
N PRO A 138 -15.70 -16.19 15.65
CA PRO A 138 -14.53 -15.82 16.42
C PRO A 138 -13.88 -14.54 15.86
N THR A 139 -13.23 -13.77 16.73
CA THR A 139 -12.49 -12.59 16.31
C THR A 139 -11.09 -13.04 15.89
N PRO A 140 -10.68 -12.80 14.63
CA PRO A 140 -9.34 -13.19 14.18
C PRO A 140 -8.31 -12.33 14.90
N LYS A 141 -7.25 -12.96 15.39
CA LYS A 141 -6.16 -12.32 16.15
C LYS A 141 -4.89 -12.24 15.34
N LYS A 142 -4.71 -13.14 14.37
CA LYS A 142 -3.53 -13.22 13.49
C LYS A 142 -3.92 -13.49 12.05
N TRP A 143 -3.01 -13.24 11.11
CA TRP A 143 -3.26 -13.47 9.68
C TRP A 143 -3.64 -14.92 9.36
N GLY A 144 -3.02 -15.88 10.04
CA GLY A 144 -3.33 -17.30 9.89
C GLY A 144 -4.76 -17.68 10.24
N ASP A 145 -5.46 -16.92 11.10
CA ASP A 145 -6.84 -17.23 11.48
C ASP A 145 -7.78 -17.06 10.28
N LEU A 146 -7.54 -16.06 9.43
CA LEU A 146 -8.31 -15.80 8.21
C LEU A 146 -8.19 -16.92 7.17
N LEU A 147 -7.22 -17.83 7.32
CA LEU A 147 -6.95 -18.95 6.42
C LEU A 147 -7.67 -20.25 6.84
N THR A 148 -8.45 -20.21 7.93
CA THR A 148 -9.20 -21.37 8.44
C THR A 148 -10.57 -21.50 7.77
N GLU A 149 -11.17 -22.69 7.86
CA GLU A 149 -12.49 -22.99 7.29
C GLU A 149 -13.59 -22.05 7.84
N GLU A 150 -13.44 -21.60 9.08
CA GLU A 150 -14.36 -20.67 9.73
C GLU A 150 -14.44 -19.31 9.02
N TYR A 151 -13.45 -18.92 8.22
CA TYR A 151 -13.44 -17.67 7.46
C TYR A 151 -13.68 -17.85 5.95
N GLU A 152 -13.96 -19.06 5.47
CA GLU A 152 -14.34 -19.28 4.07
C GLU A 152 -15.50 -18.36 3.67
N ALA A 153 -15.32 -17.66 2.54
CA ALA A 153 -16.27 -16.69 1.98
C ALA A 153 -16.78 -15.61 2.97
N LYS A 154 -15.94 -15.14 3.91
CA LYS A 154 -16.32 -14.13 4.92
C LYS A 154 -15.49 -12.85 4.90
N VAL A 155 -14.36 -12.85 4.21
CA VAL A 155 -13.39 -11.75 4.27
C VAL A 155 -13.49 -10.87 3.03
N ALA A 156 -13.56 -9.55 3.22
CA ALA A 156 -13.33 -8.61 2.13
C ALA A 156 -11.86 -8.26 2.04
N TYR A 157 -11.32 -8.36 0.83
CA TYR A 157 -9.97 -7.89 0.51
C TYR A 157 -10.04 -6.63 -0.33
N ARG A 158 -9.02 -5.78 -0.18
CA ARG A 158 -8.87 -4.59 -1.00
C ARG A 158 -8.66 -4.99 -2.47
N GLY A 159 -9.51 -4.47 -3.34
CA GLY A 159 -9.36 -4.53 -4.80
C GLY A 159 -9.87 -3.23 -5.40
N HIS A 160 -9.04 -2.56 -6.23
CA HIS A 160 -9.42 -1.31 -6.90
C HIS A 160 -9.77 -1.55 -8.38
N SER A 161 -9.39 -2.70 -8.93
CA SER A 161 -9.73 -3.15 -10.28
C SER A 161 -10.10 -4.63 -10.25
N ASP A 162 -10.75 -5.10 -11.31
CA ASP A 162 -11.02 -6.53 -11.47
C ASP A 162 -9.75 -7.37 -11.64
N SER A 163 -8.58 -6.74 -11.77
CA SER A 163 -7.33 -7.39 -12.19
C SER A 163 -6.32 -7.70 -11.10
N GLN A 164 -6.33 -7.04 -9.92
CA GLN A 164 -5.27 -7.25 -8.90
C GLN A 164 -5.75 -7.10 -7.45
N PHE A 165 -5.20 -7.94 -6.57
CA PHE A 165 -5.35 -7.87 -5.11
C PHE A 165 -4.22 -7.06 -4.44
N CYS A 166 -4.36 -6.77 -3.15
CA CYS A 166 -3.36 -6.03 -2.37
C CYS A 166 -2.03 -6.80 -2.27
N GLU A 167 -0.98 -6.30 -2.92
CA GLU A 167 0.37 -6.88 -3.03
C GLU A 167 0.93 -7.28 -1.66
N GLY A 168 0.91 -6.37 -0.68
CA GLY A 168 1.49 -6.61 0.64
C GLY A 168 0.92 -7.82 1.37
N VAL A 169 -0.39 -8.09 1.24
CA VAL A 169 -1.00 -9.28 1.85
C VAL A 169 -0.54 -10.54 1.12
N LEU A 170 -0.61 -10.54 -0.21
CA LEU A 170 -0.22 -11.69 -1.02
C LEU A 170 1.23 -12.08 -0.75
N LEU A 171 2.15 -11.11 -0.81
CA LEU A 171 3.58 -11.37 -0.64
C LEU A 171 3.93 -11.86 0.77
N ASN A 172 3.33 -11.30 1.82
CA ASN A 172 3.61 -11.75 3.19
C ASN A 172 3.06 -13.16 3.46
N ILE A 173 1.83 -13.47 3.02
CA ILE A 173 1.26 -14.81 3.17
C ILE A 173 2.05 -15.84 2.37
N TYR A 174 2.41 -15.50 1.12
CA TYR A 174 3.21 -16.38 0.26
C TYR A 174 4.61 -16.64 0.83
N LYS A 175 5.30 -15.62 1.34
CA LYS A 175 6.63 -15.76 1.94
C LYS A 175 6.64 -16.81 3.06
N GLU A 176 5.57 -16.91 3.83
CA GLU A 176 5.49 -17.80 5.00
C GLU A 176 4.88 -19.16 4.69
N LEU A 177 3.87 -19.21 3.82
CA LEU A 177 3.00 -20.37 3.64
C LEU A 177 2.94 -20.87 2.19
N GLY A 178 3.66 -20.23 1.28
CA GLY A 178 3.69 -20.56 -0.14
C GLY A 178 2.32 -20.53 -0.81
N ASP A 179 2.19 -21.29 -1.89
CA ASP A 179 0.95 -21.39 -2.67
C ASP A 179 -0.24 -21.91 -1.84
N GLU A 180 0.00 -22.77 -0.85
CA GLU A 180 -1.06 -23.28 0.03
C GLU A 180 -1.69 -22.16 0.86
N GLY A 181 -0.87 -21.23 1.36
CA GLY A 181 -1.36 -20.03 2.05
C GLY A 181 -2.24 -19.17 1.16
N ILE A 182 -1.83 -18.95 -0.10
CA ILE A 182 -2.60 -18.17 -1.06
C ILE A 182 -3.89 -18.87 -1.47
N PHE A 183 -3.87 -20.20 -1.61
CA PHE A 183 -5.08 -20.97 -1.87
C PHE A 183 -6.10 -20.82 -0.73
N LYS A 184 -5.67 -20.92 0.53
CA LYS A 184 -6.53 -20.71 1.71
C LYS A 184 -7.02 -19.26 1.80
N LEU A 185 -6.15 -18.30 1.49
CA LEU A 185 -6.50 -16.88 1.42
C LEU A 185 -7.61 -16.64 0.39
N ALA A 186 -7.47 -17.23 -0.80
CA ALA A 186 -8.46 -17.12 -1.87
C ALA A 186 -9.83 -17.68 -1.47
N LYS A 187 -9.86 -18.78 -0.70
CA LYS A 187 -11.10 -19.36 -0.16
C LYS A 187 -11.80 -18.46 0.84
N SER A 188 -11.06 -17.69 1.65
CA SER A 188 -11.64 -16.78 2.64
C SER A 188 -12.34 -15.57 2.02
N VAL A 189 -11.93 -15.18 0.80
CA VAL A 189 -12.46 -14.01 0.09
C VAL A 189 -13.96 -14.14 -0.13
N LYS A 190 -14.78 -13.28 0.46
CA LYS A 190 -16.20 -13.09 0.12
C LYS A 190 -16.36 -12.19 -1.09
N CYS A 191 -15.70 -11.03 -1.03
CA CYS A 191 -15.83 -9.98 -2.03
C CYS A 191 -14.56 -9.13 -2.08
N ARG A 192 -14.39 -8.42 -3.20
CA ARG A 192 -13.34 -7.41 -3.38
C ARG A 192 -13.99 -6.06 -3.25
N LEU A 193 -13.48 -5.23 -2.36
CA LEU A 193 -14.06 -3.92 -2.06
C LEU A 193 -12.99 -2.84 -2.09
N HIS A 194 -13.38 -1.65 -2.53
CA HIS A 194 -12.64 -0.45 -2.23
C HIS A 194 -12.70 -0.18 -0.70
N PRO A 195 -11.64 0.33 -0.05
CA PRO A 195 -11.68 0.63 1.38
C PRO A 195 -12.86 1.51 1.83
N SER A 196 -13.27 2.51 1.03
CA SER A 196 -14.46 3.30 1.35
C SER A 196 -15.77 2.50 1.32
N GLN A 197 -15.86 1.46 0.49
CA GLN A 197 -17.00 0.54 0.51
C GLN A 197 -16.96 -0.34 1.76
N MET A 198 -15.78 -0.82 2.18
CA MET A 198 -15.62 -1.56 3.44
C MET A 198 -16.11 -0.72 4.63
N VAL A 199 -15.73 0.57 4.69
CA VAL A 199 -16.23 1.51 5.71
C VAL A 199 -17.76 1.65 5.65
N LYS A 200 -18.33 1.75 4.45
CA LYS A 200 -19.79 1.84 4.26
C LYS A 200 -20.53 0.57 4.70
N PHE A 201 -19.94 -0.62 4.48
CA PHE A 201 -20.54 -1.89 4.86
C PHE A 201 -20.42 -2.17 6.36
N ALA A 202 -19.41 -1.61 7.02
CA ALA A 202 -19.15 -1.83 8.43
C ALA A 202 -20.35 -1.40 9.31
N GLY A 203 -20.87 -2.34 10.10
CA GLY A 203 -22.01 -2.14 10.98
C GLY A 203 -23.36 -2.22 10.27
N SER A 204 -23.38 -2.51 8.97
CA SER A 204 -24.60 -2.61 8.18
C SER A 204 -25.23 -4.01 8.27
N LYS A 205 -26.55 -4.09 8.09
CA LYS A 205 -27.29 -5.36 8.01
C LYS A 205 -27.38 -5.91 6.58
N MET A 206 -26.60 -5.37 5.64
CA MET A 206 -26.60 -5.83 4.25
C MET A 206 -26.02 -7.25 4.17
N LYS A 207 -26.66 -8.14 3.42
CA LYS A 207 -26.24 -9.55 3.28
C LYS A 207 -24.84 -9.66 2.66
N GLU A 208 -24.49 -8.69 1.83
CA GLU A 208 -23.22 -8.56 1.12
C GLU A 208 -22.08 -8.13 2.04
N ALA A 209 -22.38 -7.53 3.21
CA ALA A 209 -21.36 -7.06 4.13
C ALA A 209 -20.44 -8.23 4.57
N PRO A 210 -19.11 -8.06 4.49
CA PRO A 210 -18.16 -9.07 4.95
C PRO A 210 -18.18 -9.14 6.49
N ALA A 211 -17.77 -10.29 7.04
CA ALA A 211 -17.59 -10.42 8.48
C ALA A 211 -16.27 -9.77 8.94
N VAL A 212 -15.26 -9.78 8.07
CA VAL A 212 -13.96 -9.16 8.31
C VAL A 212 -13.54 -8.41 7.04
N SER A 213 -13.06 -7.19 7.17
CA SER A 213 -12.38 -6.49 6.06
C SER A 213 -10.90 -6.36 6.37
N VAL A 214 -10.03 -6.83 5.47
CA VAL A 214 -8.61 -6.50 5.48
C VAL A 214 -8.45 -5.12 4.86
N ILE A 215 -8.18 -4.11 5.70
CA ILE A 215 -8.34 -2.71 5.36
C ILE A 215 -7.13 -1.87 5.81
N PRO A 216 -6.74 -0.81 5.09
CA PRO A 216 -5.75 0.15 5.59
C PRO A 216 -6.27 0.84 6.86
N TYR A 217 -5.42 0.97 7.86
CA TYR A 217 -5.74 1.56 9.16
C TYR A 217 -6.38 2.96 9.01
N SER A 218 -5.84 3.79 8.11
CA SER A 218 -6.40 5.11 7.82
C SER A 218 -7.90 5.11 7.48
N PHE A 219 -8.38 4.06 6.79
CA PHE A 219 -9.81 3.89 6.48
C PHE A 219 -10.58 3.26 7.63
N ALA A 220 -9.98 2.33 8.37
CA ALA A 220 -10.61 1.71 9.54
C ALA A 220 -11.03 2.78 10.57
N CYS A 221 -10.17 3.78 10.80
CA CYS A 221 -10.47 4.92 11.69
C CYS A 221 -11.71 5.74 11.27
N MET A 222 -12.15 5.66 10.00
CA MET A 222 -13.30 6.40 9.49
C MET A 222 -14.66 5.77 9.85
N VAL A 223 -14.69 4.52 10.33
CA VAL A 223 -15.94 3.79 10.64
C VAL A 223 -16.72 4.43 11.81
N GLY A 224 -16.03 5.24 12.62
CA GLY A 224 -16.62 5.85 13.82
C GLY A 224 -16.96 4.82 14.90
N LYS A 225 -17.56 5.28 16.00
CA LYS A 225 -17.93 4.39 17.12
C LYS A 225 -19.12 3.51 16.75
N ASN A 226 -18.89 2.20 16.68
CA ASN A 226 -19.94 1.20 16.51
C ASN A 226 -19.68 0.01 17.43
N LYS A 227 -20.67 -0.37 18.27
CA LYS A 227 -20.53 -1.45 19.26
C LYS A 227 -20.33 -2.85 18.66
N ASN A 228 -20.66 -3.04 17.38
CA ASN A 228 -20.55 -4.32 16.69
C ASN A 228 -19.33 -4.38 15.77
N VAL A 229 -18.61 -3.27 15.60
CA VAL A 229 -17.46 -3.18 14.71
C VAL A 229 -16.22 -2.87 15.51
N GLU A 230 -15.17 -3.63 15.27
CA GLU A 230 -13.92 -3.55 16.02
C GLU A 230 -12.75 -3.50 15.06
N ILE A 231 -11.79 -2.61 15.31
CA ILE A 231 -10.50 -2.60 14.63
C ILE A 231 -9.58 -3.50 15.44
N ILE A 232 -9.11 -4.58 14.82
CA ILE A 232 -8.16 -5.51 15.41
C ILE A 232 -6.80 -5.30 14.76
N TRP A 233 -5.82 -4.97 15.60
CA TRP A 233 -4.42 -5.04 15.24
C TRP A 233 -3.93 -6.48 15.34
N PRO A 234 -3.41 -7.10 14.26
CA PRO A 234 -2.97 -8.49 14.31
C PRO A 234 -1.81 -8.70 15.29
N GLU A 235 -1.88 -9.75 16.12
CA GLU A 235 -0.86 -10.14 17.10
C GLU A 235 0.46 -10.55 16.42
N ASP A 236 0.39 -11.13 15.22
CA ASP A 236 1.54 -11.46 14.36
C ASP A 236 1.94 -10.31 13.40
N GLY A 237 1.40 -9.11 13.68
CA GLY A 237 1.79 -7.84 13.10
C GLY A 237 0.88 -7.35 11.98
N ALA A 238 0.55 -6.05 12.00
CA ALA A 238 -0.14 -5.40 10.90
C ALA A 238 0.80 -5.27 9.70
N ILE A 239 0.35 -5.71 8.52
CA ILE A 239 1.19 -5.70 7.32
C ILE A 239 1.44 -4.27 6.88
N ILE A 240 2.72 -3.91 6.77
CA ILE A 240 3.15 -2.61 6.26
C ILE A 240 2.86 -2.53 4.76
N ASN A 241 2.06 -1.54 4.36
CA ASN A 241 1.99 -1.09 2.97
C ASN A 241 2.76 0.23 2.84
N PRO A 242 3.99 0.22 2.29
CA PRO A 242 4.89 1.36 2.32
C PRO A 242 4.43 2.48 1.37
N LEU A 243 4.92 3.69 1.63
CA LEU A 243 4.97 4.82 0.71
C LEU A 243 6.43 5.06 0.39
N VAL A 244 6.83 4.71 -0.83
CA VAL A 244 8.22 4.68 -1.27
C VAL A 244 8.51 5.91 -2.11
N MET A 245 9.63 6.56 -1.82
CA MET A 245 10.17 7.67 -2.58
C MET A 245 11.52 7.31 -3.18
N LEU A 246 11.68 7.65 -4.46
CA LEU A 246 12.93 7.58 -5.21
C LEU A 246 13.39 8.99 -5.52
N VAL A 247 14.68 9.27 -5.30
CA VAL A 247 15.31 10.56 -5.60
C VAL A 247 16.55 10.30 -6.44
N LYS A 248 16.65 10.93 -7.61
CA LYS A 248 17.82 10.76 -8.48
C LYS A 248 19.09 11.26 -7.78
N THR A 249 20.19 10.52 -7.95
CA THR A 249 21.50 10.94 -7.43
C THR A 249 22.00 12.21 -8.12
N ASP A 250 21.78 12.31 -9.44
CA ASP A 250 22.10 13.47 -10.27
C ASP A 250 20.88 14.40 -10.39
N CYS A 251 20.67 15.24 -9.36
CA CYS A 251 19.65 16.28 -9.35
C CYS A 251 20.19 17.58 -8.72
N SER A 252 19.50 18.69 -9.01
CA SER A 252 19.87 20.01 -8.48
C SER A 252 19.68 20.10 -6.96
N GLN A 253 20.30 21.09 -6.33
CA GLN A 253 20.13 21.31 -4.89
C GLN A 253 18.65 21.60 -4.53
N ALA A 254 17.92 22.32 -5.38
CA ALA A 254 16.50 22.60 -5.17
C ALA A 254 15.64 21.32 -5.13
N VAL A 255 15.97 20.32 -5.94
CA VAL A 255 15.29 19.02 -5.89
C VAL A 255 15.63 18.26 -4.61
N LYS A 256 16.89 18.32 -4.16
CA LYS A 256 17.30 17.72 -2.87
C LYS A 256 16.57 18.35 -1.70
N ASP A 257 16.45 19.68 -1.70
CA ASP A 257 15.71 20.40 -0.66
C ASP A 257 14.23 20.07 -0.67
N LEU A 258 13.62 19.91 -1.85
CA LEU A 258 12.24 19.42 -1.98
C LEU A 258 12.10 18.00 -1.42
N ALA A 259 13.03 17.09 -1.72
CA ALA A 259 13.03 15.72 -1.20
C ALA A 259 13.18 15.69 0.33
N ASN A 260 14.07 16.53 0.88
CA ASN A 260 14.25 16.67 2.33
C ASN A 260 13.01 17.25 3.00
N LYS A 261 12.32 18.21 2.37
CA LYS A 261 11.03 18.73 2.87
C LYS A 261 9.97 17.62 2.94
N ILE A 262 9.93 16.72 1.95
CA ILE A 262 8.98 15.58 1.96
C ILE A 262 9.24 14.63 3.15
N ALA A 263 10.47 14.58 3.65
CA ALA A 263 10.86 13.77 4.79
C ALA A 263 11.15 14.64 6.02
N ASP A 264 10.31 15.66 6.26
CA ASP A 264 10.41 16.52 7.43
C ASP A 264 9.23 16.37 8.40
N LYS A 265 9.29 17.15 9.47
CA LYS A 265 8.28 17.16 10.53
C LYS A 265 6.90 17.63 10.06
N ASP A 266 6.81 18.63 9.19
CA ASP A 266 5.51 19.17 8.76
C ASP A 266 4.76 18.13 7.92
N ILE A 267 5.48 17.41 7.05
CA ILE A 267 4.93 16.31 6.26
C ILE A 267 4.65 15.08 7.14
N GLU A 268 5.45 14.81 8.17
CA GLU A 268 5.10 13.79 9.18
C GLU A 268 3.72 14.05 9.78
N GLU A 269 3.47 15.26 10.29
CA GLU A 269 2.21 15.61 10.95
C GLU A 269 1.02 15.42 9.99
N LEU A 270 1.22 15.72 8.71
CA LEU A 270 0.27 15.48 7.64
C LEU A 270 -0.01 13.98 7.44
N PHE A 271 1.03 13.14 7.41
CA PHE A 271 0.87 11.69 7.33
C PHE A 271 0.09 11.14 8.52
N LEU A 272 0.45 11.54 9.75
CA LEU A 272 -0.24 11.12 10.97
C LEU A 272 -1.71 11.55 10.98
N ALA A 273 -2.01 12.79 10.60
CA ALA A 273 -3.37 13.29 10.47
C ALA A 273 -4.19 12.50 9.43
N GLY A 274 -3.54 11.97 8.40
CA GLY A 274 -4.14 11.09 7.40
C GLY A 274 -4.26 9.62 7.82
N GLY A 275 -3.84 9.24 9.04
CA GLY A 275 -3.83 7.87 9.55
C GLY A 275 -2.70 7.01 8.98
N PHE A 276 -1.61 7.62 8.54
CA PHE A 276 -0.37 6.98 8.13
C PHE A 276 0.69 7.13 9.22
N PHE A 277 1.66 6.23 9.22
CA PHE A 277 2.83 6.34 10.10
C PHE A 277 4.00 6.89 9.29
N SER A 278 4.61 7.98 9.75
CA SER A 278 5.82 8.54 9.16
C SER A 278 7.06 7.77 9.62
N ILE A 279 8.08 7.71 8.78
CA ILE A 279 9.39 7.16 9.18
C ILE A 279 10.27 8.24 9.85
N TYR A 280 9.91 9.52 9.72
CA TYR A 280 10.70 10.64 10.26
C TYR A 280 10.84 10.60 11.79
N ASN A 281 9.77 10.35 12.54
CA ASN A 281 9.82 10.23 14.00
C ASN A 281 8.99 9.03 14.50
N GLN A 282 9.68 8.13 15.17
CA GLN A 282 9.15 6.84 15.61
C GLN A 282 8.48 6.89 17.00
N GLU A 283 8.58 8.01 17.73
CA GLU A 283 7.94 8.13 19.06
C GLU A 283 6.41 7.95 19.00
N ASN A 284 5.79 8.36 17.90
CA ASN A 284 4.36 8.20 17.66
C ASN A 284 3.93 6.75 17.40
N MET A 285 4.88 5.85 17.12
CA MET A 285 4.64 4.43 16.80
C MET A 285 4.56 3.57 18.07
N HIS A 286 5.29 3.95 19.12
CA HIS A 286 5.35 3.20 20.38
C HIS A 286 4.08 3.28 21.24
N ASN A 287 3.25 4.30 21.04
CA ASN A 287 2.07 4.55 21.89
C ASN A 287 0.90 3.59 21.65
N MET A 288 0.98 2.73 20.63
CA MET A 288 -0.14 1.87 20.27
C MET A 288 0.08 0.39 20.66
N GLY A 289 1.30 -0.01 21.08
CA GLY A 289 1.61 -1.40 21.47
C GLY A 289 1.57 -2.39 20.30
N GLU A 290 1.95 -1.92 19.12
CA GLU A 290 1.61 -2.52 17.83
C GLU A 290 2.80 -3.21 17.16
N HIS A 291 2.69 -4.53 16.94
CA HIS A 291 3.65 -5.24 16.10
C HIS A 291 3.38 -4.89 14.63
N PHE A 292 4.43 -4.55 13.87
CA PHE A 292 4.34 -4.37 12.43
C PHE A 292 4.96 -5.55 11.71
N ARG A 293 4.42 -5.89 10.54
CA ARG A 293 4.96 -6.94 9.67
C ARG A 293 5.49 -6.34 8.39
N TRP A 294 6.81 -6.25 8.30
CA TRP A 294 7.53 -5.90 7.08
C TRP A 294 7.82 -7.13 6.24
N LEU A 295 7.71 -7.01 4.91
CA LEU A 295 8.02 -8.12 3.99
C LEU A 295 9.50 -8.53 4.07
N GLY A 296 10.39 -7.60 4.40
CA GLY A 296 11.84 -7.81 4.52
C GLY A 296 12.58 -7.59 3.20
N TRP A 297 13.69 -6.86 3.29
CA TRP A 297 14.52 -6.52 2.12
C TRP A 297 15.10 -7.74 1.42
N ASP A 298 15.50 -8.78 2.17
CA ASP A 298 15.98 -10.03 1.58
C ASP A 298 14.96 -10.63 0.61
N PHE A 299 13.67 -10.59 0.95
CA PHE A 299 12.63 -11.09 0.05
C PHE A 299 12.43 -10.15 -1.14
N ILE A 300 12.37 -8.84 -0.90
CA ILE A 300 12.16 -7.82 -1.94
C ILE A 300 13.27 -7.84 -2.99
N ILE A 301 14.53 -7.95 -2.56
CA ILE A 301 15.71 -7.83 -3.43
C ILE A 301 15.98 -9.13 -4.19
N ASN A 302 15.81 -10.28 -3.54
CA ASN A 302 16.22 -11.57 -4.12
C ASN A 302 15.12 -12.27 -4.95
N ASN A 303 13.94 -11.66 -5.08
CA ASN A 303 12.82 -12.26 -5.81
C ASN A 303 12.30 -11.35 -6.92
N ASN A 304 11.78 -11.94 -8.00
CA ASN A 304 11.04 -11.19 -8.99
C ASN A 304 9.60 -10.96 -8.50
N LEU A 305 9.36 -9.85 -7.81
CA LEU A 305 8.04 -9.54 -7.23
C LEU A 305 6.93 -9.48 -8.29
N GLU A 306 7.24 -9.04 -9.51
CA GLU A 306 6.27 -8.99 -10.60
C GLU A 306 5.76 -10.39 -10.98
N GLU A 307 6.69 -11.31 -11.28
CA GLU A 307 6.36 -12.71 -11.62
C GLU A 307 5.64 -13.42 -10.47
N ILE A 308 6.05 -13.17 -9.22
CA ILE A 308 5.37 -13.71 -8.04
C ILE A 308 3.96 -13.17 -7.98
N LEU A 309 3.75 -11.85 -7.98
CA LEU A 309 2.44 -11.24 -7.88
C LEU A 309 1.49 -11.73 -8.98
N ASP A 310 1.97 -11.88 -10.21
CA ASP A 310 1.17 -12.43 -11.31
C ASP A 310 0.70 -13.87 -11.00
N HIS A 311 1.60 -14.73 -10.53
CA HIS A 311 1.27 -16.10 -10.10
C HIS A 311 0.26 -16.11 -8.95
N LEU A 312 0.48 -15.31 -7.90
CA LEU A 312 -0.42 -15.27 -6.74
C LEU A 312 -1.82 -14.76 -7.14
N ASN A 313 -1.90 -13.73 -7.99
CA ASN A 313 -3.18 -13.25 -8.51
C ASN A 313 -3.90 -14.34 -9.34
N GLN A 314 -3.20 -15.11 -10.15
CA GLN A 314 -3.79 -16.24 -10.88
C GLN A 314 -4.41 -17.28 -9.95
N ILE A 315 -3.70 -17.68 -8.88
CA ILE A 315 -4.25 -18.60 -7.86
C ILE A 315 -5.54 -18.01 -7.27
N MET A 316 -5.50 -16.74 -6.84
CA MET A 316 -6.65 -16.06 -6.25
C MET A 316 -7.86 -16.07 -7.19
N PHE A 317 -7.68 -15.68 -8.45
CA PHE A 317 -8.75 -15.66 -9.44
C PHE A 317 -9.31 -17.04 -9.75
N ASN A 318 -8.45 -18.05 -9.92
CA ASN A 318 -8.89 -19.41 -10.22
C ASN A 318 -9.80 -19.96 -9.12
N VAL A 319 -9.42 -19.79 -7.86
CA VAL A 319 -10.20 -20.29 -6.72
C VAL A 319 -11.53 -19.52 -6.58
N ILE A 320 -11.50 -18.19 -6.67
CA ILE A 320 -12.70 -17.36 -6.51
C ILE A 320 -13.70 -17.60 -7.65
N ASN A 321 -13.22 -17.69 -8.89
CA ASN A 321 -14.08 -17.95 -10.05
C ASN A 321 -14.70 -19.36 -10.00
N THR A 322 -13.91 -20.37 -9.62
CA THR A 322 -14.42 -21.75 -9.48
C THR A 322 -15.54 -21.82 -8.45
N ARG A 323 -15.39 -21.14 -7.31
CA ARG A 323 -16.46 -21.08 -6.29
C ARG A 323 -17.72 -20.42 -6.83
N ASN A 324 -17.59 -19.27 -7.49
CA ASN A 324 -18.74 -18.55 -8.07
C ASN A 324 -19.48 -19.40 -9.11
N THR A 325 -18.78 -20.17 -9.94
CA THR A 325 -19.42 -21.11 -10.88
C THR A 325 -20.14 -22.24 -10.16
N THR A 326 -19.56 -22.78 -9.08
CA THR A 326 -20.17 -23.86 -8.30
C THR A 326 -21.43 -23.38 -7.58
N ASP A 327 -21.43 -22.16 -7.05
CA ASP A 327 -22.60 -21.55 -6.40
C ASP A 327 -23.72 -21.26 -7.41
N LEU A 328 -23.39 -20.79 -8.62
CA LEU A 328 -24.35 -20.65 -9.72
C LEU A 328 -24.95 -21.99 -10.16
N THR A 329 -24.17 -23.07 -10.18
CA THR A 329 -24.72 -24.42 -10.46
C THR A 329 -25.55 -24.99 -9.32
N LYS A 330 -25.37 -24.52 -8.07
CA LYS A 330 -26.21 -24.89 -6.93
C LYS A 330 -27.48 -24.04 -6.83
N GLU A 331 -27.49 -22.84 -7.41
CA GLU A 331 -28.67 -21.96 -7.52
C GLU A 331 -29.51 -22.24 -8.79
N GLY A 332 -29.10 -23.20 -9.63
CA GLY A 332 -29.79 -23.57 -10.88
C GLY A 332 -30.67 -24.81 -10.78
N ASP A 333 -31.82 -24.69 -10.12
CA ASP A 333 -33.04 -25.47 -10.46
C ASP A 333 -34.29 -24.69 -9.99
N PHE A 334 -34.48 -23.48 -10.54
CA PHE A 334 -35.79 -22.85 -10.65
C PHE A 334 -35.98 -22.34 -12.06
N ASP A 335 -36.42 -23.27 -12.90
CA ASP A 335 -37.06 -23.01 -14.17
C ASP A 335 -38.38 -22.27 -13.90
N CYS A 336 -38.54 -21.05 -14.41
CA CYS A 336 -39.86 -20.46 -14.60
C CYS A 336 -39.82 -19.48 -15.76
N LYS A 337 -40.60 -19.85 -16.79
CA LYS A 337 -41.07 -19.02 -17.90
C LYS A 337 -41.68 -17.70 -17.45
#